data_AF-A0A915CTN2-F1
#
_entry.id   AF-A0A915CTN2-F1
#
_cell.length_a   1.000
_cell.length_b   1.000
_cell.length_c   1.000
_cell.angle_alpha   90.00
_cell.angle_beta   90.00
_cell.angle_gamma   90.00
#
_symmetry.space_group_name_H-M   'P 1'
#
loop_
_entity.id
_entity.type
_entity.pdbx_description
1 polymer ?
#
loop_
_entity_poly.entity_id
_entity_poly.type
_entity_poly.pdbx_seq_one_letter_code
_entity_poly.pdbx_strand_id
1 'polypeptide(L)'
;MSPSCSESPVKIILVTGSVVSGIGKGVISSSLGVLLKANGYRVTAIKIDPYLNVDAGTFSPYEHGEVFVLDDGGEVDLDLGNYERFLNVRLNRDNNITTGKIYQQVIANERMGDYLGKTVQTVPHITDAIFNWIEKVAQIQSMVLVSLRMSV
;
A
#
# COMPACT_ATOMS: atom_id res chain seq x y z
N MET A 1 -6.37 28.92 25.89
CA MET A 1 -5.70 27.63 25.67
C MET A 1 -6.71 26.69 25.06
N SER A 2 -6.65 26.46 23.76
CA SER A 2 -7.45 25.44 23.09
C SER A 2 -7.02 24.05 23.59
N PRO A 3 -7.95 23.11 23.80
CA PRO A 3 -7.61 21.77 24.28
C PRO A 3 -6.66 21.11 23.27
N SER A 4 -5.56 20.55 23.77
CA SER A 4 -4.65 19.71 23.00
C SER A 4 -5.45 18.53 22.44
N CYS A 5 -5.62 18.47 21.12
CA CYS A 5 -6.16 17.30 20.44
C CYS A 5 -5.32 16.08 20.85
N SER A 6 -5.89 15.16 21.62
CA SER A 6 -5.32 13.82 21.71
C SER A 6 -5.41 13.21 20.31
N GLU A 7 -4.28 13.05 19.62
CA GLU A 7 -4.27 12.38 18.33
C GLU A 7 -4.84 10.98 18.51
N SER A 8 -6.01 10.75 17.91
CA SER A 8 -6.62 9.43 17.89
C SER A 8 -5.70 8.48 17.11
N PRO A 9 -5.53 7.23 17.58
CA PRO A 9 -4.65 6.28 16.90
C PRO A 9 -5.14 6.05 15.47
N VAL A 10 -4.20 5.99 14.53
CA VAL A 10 -4.49 5.73 13.10
C VAL A 10 -5.27 4.43 12.97
N LYS A 11 -6.35 4.46 12.21
CA LYS A 11 -7.19 3.28 11.98
C LYS A 11 -6.87 2.68 10.61
N ILE A 12 -6.64 1.37 10.57
CA ILE A 12 -6.37 0.62 9.35
C ILE A 12 -7.63 -0.16 8.97
N ILE A 13 -8.10 0.03 7.75
CA ILE A 13 -9.19 -0.75 7.16
C ILE A 13 -8.58 -1.63 6.08
N LEU A 14 -8.50 -2.93 6.36
CA LEU A 14 -8.02 -3.93 5.41
C LEU A 14 -9.17 -4.38 4.50
N VAL A 15 -9.01 -4.18 3.20
CA VAL A 15 -9.93 -4.62 2.14
C VAL A 15 -9.29 -5.79 1.41
N THR A 16 -9.78 -6.99 1.67
CA THR A 16 -9.32 -8.22 1.01
C THR A 16 -10.33 -8.69 -0.06
N GLY A 17 -9.88 -9.57 -0.96
CA GLY A 17 -10.71 -10.17 -2.00
C GLY A 17 -11.06 -11.62 -1.71
N SER A 18 -12.19 -12.09 -2.26
CA SER A 18 -12.57 -13.50 -2.29
C SER A 18 -12.40 -14.11 -3.70
N VAL A 19 -12.80 -15.37 -3.84
CA VAL A 19 -12.91 -16.32 -4.97
C VAL A 19 -12.49 -15.90 -6.39
N VAL A 20 -12.69 -14.67 -6.85
CA VAL A 20 -12.35 -14.25 -8.23
C VAL A 20 -11.71 -12.86 -8.26
N SER A 21 -10.65 -12.70 -9.06
CA SER A 21 -10.06 -11.40 -9.39
C SER A 21 -11.03 -10.55 -10.23
N GLY A 22 -11.09 -9.23 -10.00
CA GLY A 22 -11.90 -8.31 -10.81
C GLY A 22 -13.30 -7.93 -10.26
N ILE A 23 -13.68 -8.36 -9.05
CA ILE A 23 -14.98 -8.04 -8.43
C ILE A 23 -15.16 -6.53 -8.09
N GLY A 24 -14.11 -5.71 -8.24
CA GLY A 24 -14.19 -4.27 -7.98
C GLY A 24 -13.69 -3.84 -6.59
N LYS A 25 -12.70 -4.55 -6.03
CA LYS A 25 -12.05 -4.17 -4.76
C LYS A 25 -11.57 -2.71 -4.74
N GLY A 26 -10.92 -2.27 -5.82
CA GLY A 26 -10.45 -0.89 -5.97
C GLY A 26 -11.60 0.11 -5.88
N VAL A 27 -12.72 -0.16 -6.54
CA VAL A 27 -13.94 0.69 -6.52
C VAL A 27 -14.57 0.74 -5.13
N ILE A 28 -14.73 -0.41 -4.46
CA ILE A 28 -15.31 -0.48 -3.12
C ILE A 28 -14.44 0.27 -2.11
N SER A 29 -13.12 0.00 -2.14
CA SER A 29 -12.16 0.65 -1.26
C SER A 29 -12.13 2.16 -1.48
N SER A 30 -12.08 2.61 -2.74
CA SER A 30 -12.15 4.03 -3.10
C SER A 30 -13.44 4.68 -2.63
N SER A 31 -14.60 4.03 -2.83
CA SER A 31 -15.90 4.56 -2.43
C SER A 31 -16.02 4.71 -0.91
N LEU A 32 -15.52 3.74 -0.16
CA LEU A 32 -15.43 3.83 1.30
C LEU A 32 -14.56 5.01 1.73
N GLY A 33 -13.43 5.23 1.06
CA GLY A 33 -12.56 6.37 1.35
C GLY A 33 -13.21 7.71 1.07
N VAL A 34 -14.02 7.82 0.01
CA VAL A 34 -14.81 9.03 -0.28
C VAL A 34 -15.78 9.31 0.86
N LEU A 35 -16.50 8.30 1.35
CA LEU A 35 -17.43 8.46 2.48
C LEU A 35 -16.69 8.88 3.75
N LEU A 36 -15.54 8.27 4.05
CA LEU A 36 -14.73 8.64 5.21
C LEU A 36 -14.21 10.08 5.09
N LYS A 37 -13.74 10.50 3.90
CA LYS A 37 -13.30 11.87 3.66
C LYS A 37 -14.47 12.87 3.80
N ALA A 38 -15.66 12.52 3.32
CA ALA A 38 -16.88 13.32 3.50
C ALA A 38 -17.28 13.47 4.98
N ASN A 39 -16.89 12.52 5.84
CA ASN A 39 -17.05 12.58 7.30
C ASN A 39 -15.87 13.27 8.02
N GLY A 40 -14.97 13.94 7.28
CA GLY A 40 -13.88 14.74 7.87
C GLY A 40 -12.61 13.97 8.23
N TYR A 41 -12.49 12.69 7.88
CA TYR A 41 -11.26 11.93 8.11
C TYR A 41 -10.20 12.23 7.06
N ARG A 42 -8.92 12.30 7.48
CA ARG A 42 -7.78 12.22 6.56
C ARG A 42 -7.57 10.76 6.16
N VAL A 43 -7.78 10.47 4.89
CA VAL A 43 -7.72 9.11 4.33
C VAL A 43 -6.56 9.02 3.34
N THR A 44 -5.77 7.95 3.46
CA THR A 44 -4.85 7.50 2.42
C THR A 44 -5.17 6.07 1.98
N ALA A 45 -4.53 5.61 0.92
CA ALA A 45 -4.63 4.24 0.43
C ALA A 45 -3.24 3.59 0.31
N ILE A 46 -3.16 2.30 0.63
CA ILE A 46 -2.03 1.43 0.35
C ILE A 46 -2.55 0.25 -0.47
N LYS A 47 -1.90 -0.04 -1.57
CA LYS A 47 -2.19 -1.19 -2.41
C LYS A 47 -1.07 -2.21 -2.26
N ILE A 48 -1.41 -3.41 -1.79
CA ILE A 48 -0.49 -4.55 -1.68
C ILE A 48 -0.72 -5.47 -2.88
N ASP A 49 0.36 -5.72 -3.62
CA ASP A 49 0.40 -6.58 -4.79
C ASP A 49 1.34 -7.78 -4.57
N PRO A 50 0.88 -9.02 -4.83
CA PRO A 50 1.65 -10.21 -4.52
C PRO A 50 2.73 -10.55 -5.58
N TYR A 51 2.86 -9.78 -6.66
CA TYR A 51 3.85 -10.05 -7.71
C TYR A 51 5.28 -9.66 -7.30
N LEU A 52 6.26 -10.27 -7.96
CA LEU A 52 7.70 -10.11 -7.66
C LEU A 52 8.34 -8.90 -8.33
N ASN A 53 7.68 -8.25 -9.29
CA ASN A 53 8.17 -7.00 -9.87
C ASN A 53 8.26 -5.94 -8.75
N VAL A 54 9.35 -5.16 -8.74
CA VAL A 54 9.58 -4.11 -7.72
C VAL A 54 8.63 -2.93 -7.93
N ASP A 55 8.29 -2.66 -9.19
CA ASP A 55 7.35 -1.66 -9.67
C ASP A 55 6.57 -2.24 -10.87
N ALA A 56 5.60 -1.47 -11.38
CA ALA A 56 4.77 -1.91 -12.51
C ALA A 56 5.40 -1.60 -13.88
N GLY A 57 6.50 -0.83 -13.94
CA GLY A 57 7.04 -0.27 -15.19
C GLY A 57 7.51 -1.32 -16.19
N THR A 58 7.84 -2.52 -15.71
CA THR A 58 8.30 -3.64 -16.54
C THR A 58 7.17 -4.52 -17.08
N PHE A 59 5.91 -4.28 -16.70
CA PHE A 59 4.80 -5.08 -17.20
C PHE A 59 4.52 -4.79 -18.68
N SER A 60 4.14 -5.85 -19.40
CA SER A 60 3.44 -5.68 -20.67
C SER A 60 2.04 -5.12 -20.38
N PRO A 61 1.63 -4.00 -21.02
CA PRO A 61 0.28 -3.47 -20.86
C PRO A 61 -0.83 -4.46 -21.25
N TYR A 62 -0.51 -5.43 -22.10
CA TYR A 62 -1.44 -6.48 -22.51
C TYR A 62 -1.71 -7.53 -21.43
N GLU A 63 -0.76 -7.74 -20.51
CA GLU A 63 -0.90 -8.77 -19.46
C GLU A 63 -1.47 -8.21 -18.17
N HIS A 64 -1.06 -7.00 -17.78
CA HIS A 64 -1.39 -6.42 -16.47
C HIS A 64 -2.18 -5.12 -16.52
N GLY A 65 -2.51 -4.63 -17.73
CA GLY A 65 -3.14 -3.33 -17.93
C GLY A 65 -2.16 -2.17 -17.94
N GLU A 66 -2.68 -0.95 -18.00
CA GLU A 66 -1.85 0.25 -18.03
C GLU A 66 -1.04 0.45 -16.73
N VAL A 67 0.15 1.01 -16.89
CA VAL A 67 0.98 1.49 -15.77
C VAL A 67 0.54 2.92 -15.44
N PHE A 68 0.32 3.19 -14.15
CA PHE A 68 0.03 4.54 -13.66
C PHE A 68 1.31 5.18 -13.13
N VAL A 69 1.54 6.46 -13.45
CA VAL A 69 2.72 7.22 -13.00
C VAL A 69 2.29 8.27 -12.00
N LEU A 70 2.90 8.24 -10.80
CA LEU A 70 2.64 9.18 -9.71
C LEU A 70 3.46 10.47 -9.85
N ASP A 71 3.09 11.50 -9.08
CA ASP A 71 3.79 12.80 -9.04
C ASP A 71 5.30 12.67 -8.73
N ASP A 72 5.68 11.66 -7.96
CA ASP A 72 7.07 11.37 -7.59
C ASP A 72 7.82 10.51 -8.62
N GLY A 73 7.20 10.22 -9.77
CA GLY A 73 7.72 9.36 -10.83
C GLY A 73 7.63 7.87 -10.53
N GLY A 74 6.89 7.45 -9.50
CA GLY A 74 6.65 6.03 -9.22
C GLY A 74 5.76 5.39 -10.28
N GLU A 75 6.21 4.27 -10.86
CA GLU A 75 5.46 3.44 -11.80
C GLU A 75 4.68 2.36 -11.03
N VAL A 76 3.37 2.47 -10.97
CA VAL A 76 2.51 1.65 -10.10
C VAL A 76 1.35 1.03 -10.87
N ASP A 77 0.68 0.05 -10.23
CA ASP A 77 -0.55 -0.54 -10.75
C ASP A 77 -1.67 0.51 -10.91
N LEU A 78 -2.53 0.31 -11.91
CA LEU A 78 -3.65 1.21 -12.20
C LEU A 78 -4.59 1.44 -11.01
N ASP A 79 -4.73 0.49 -10.08
CA ASP A 79 -5.58 0.67 -8.90
C ASP A 79 -5.18 1.92 -8.08
N LEU A 80 -3.91 2.32 -8.09
CA LEU A 80 -3.46 3.55 -7.42
C LEU A 80 -4.03 4.81 -8.08
N GLY A 81 -4.10 4.84 -9.41
CA GLY A 81 -4.75 5.94 -10.14
C GLY A 81 -6.24 6.03 -9.83
N ASN A 82 -6.91 4.90 -9.58
CA ASN A 82 -8.30 4.91 -9.12
C ASN A 82 -8.42 5.57 -7.74
N TYR A 83 -7.52 5.26 -6.79
CA TYR A 83 -7.52 5.91 -5.48
C TYR A 83 -7.30 7.42 -5.58
N GLU A 84 -6.33 7.89 -6.37
CA GLU A 84 -6.09 9.33 -6.54
C GLU A 84 -7.33 10.04 -7.09
N ARG A 85 -7.95 9.49 -8.14
CA ARG A 85 -9.12 10.08 -8.80
C ARG A 85 -10.33 10.14 -7.86
N PHE A 86 -10.64 9.06 -7.15
CA PHE A 86 -11.81 9.00 -6.28
C PHE A 86 -11.60 9.79 -4.99
N LEU A 87 -10.44 9.63 -4.35
CA LEU A 87 -10.17 10.25 -3.06
C LEU A 87 -9.75 11.71 -3.21
N ASN A 88 -9.35 12.15 -4.41
CA ASN A 88 -8.74 13.46 -4.67
C ASN A 88 -7.56 13.68 -3.70
N VAL A 89 -6.57 12.79 -3.77
CA VAL A 89 -5.33 12.79 -2.99
C VAL A 89 -4.15 12.57 -3.92
N ARG A 90 -2.95 12.93 -3.46
CA ARG A 90 -1.69 12.61 -4.13
C ARG A 90 -1.01 11.49 -3.38
N LEU A 91 -0.84 10.36 -4.03
CA LEU A 91 -0.10 9.22 -3.53
C LEU A 91 1.35 9.30 -4.02
N ASN A 92 2.22 8.50 -3.41
CA ASN A 92 3.61 8.35 -3.81
C ASN A 92 3.95 6.86 -3.96
N ARG A 93 5.16 6.55 -4.44
CA ARG A 93 5.61 5.18 -4.67
C ARG A 93 5.54 4.25 -3.45
N ASP A 94 5.52 4.79 -2.23
CA ASP A 94 5.43 4.01 -0.98
C ASP A 94 3.98 3.56 -0.71
N ASN A 95 2.98 4.15 -1.36
CA ASN A 95 1.58 3.70 -1.32
C ASN A 95 1.35 2.39 -2.09
N ASN A 96 2.31 1.93 -2.89
CA ASN A 96 2.26 0.63 -3.55
C ASN A 96 3.33 -0.31 -2.96
N ILE A 97 2.89 -1.38 -2.31
CA ILE A 97 3.76 -2.42 -1.76
C ILE A 97 3.68 -3.63 -2.70
N THR A 98 4.83 -4.12 -3.14
CA THR A 98 4.92 -5.35 -3.94
C THR A 98 5.76 -6.38 -3.21
N THR A 99 5.55 -7.67 -3.48
CA THR A 99 6.42 -8.72 -2.92
C THR A 99 7.89 -8.46 -3.31
N GLY A 100 8.14 -8.07 -4.56
CA GLY A 100 9.47 -7.71 -5.04
C GLY A 100 10.16 -6.64 -4.20
N LYS A 101 9.45 -5.54 -3.93
CA LYS A 101 9.95 -4.40 -3.14
C LYS A 101 10.32 -4.80 -1.71
N ILE A 102 9.46 -5.60 -1.06
CA ILE A 102 9.72 -6.08 0.31
C ILE A 102 10.92 -7.03 0.35
N TYR A 103 10.99 -7.99 -0.58
CA TYR A 103 12.11 -8.92 -0.64
C TYR A 103 13.42 -8.19 -0.93
N GLN A 104 13.41 -7.23 -1.85
CA GLN A 104 14.58 -6.40 -2.15
C GLN A 104 15.09 -5.67 -0.89
N GLN A 105 14.19 -5.04 -0.13
CA GLN A 105 14.54 -4.36 1.12
C GLN A 105 15.13 -5.32 2.15
N VAL A 106 14.46 -6.45 2.41
CA VAL A 106 14.91 -7.41 3.42
C VAL A 106 16.24 -8.05 3.03
N ILE A 107 16.45 -8.38 1.76
CA ILE A 107 17.73 -8.89 1.27
C ILE A 107 18.83 -7.83 1.40
N ALA A 108 18.55 -6.56 1.09
CA ALA A 108 19.52 -5.48 1.25
C ALA A 108 19.94 -5.30 2.72
N ASN A 109 18.99 -5.28 3.65
CA ASN A 109 19.24 -5.18 5.09
C ASN A 109 20.06 -6.37 5.60
N GLU A 110 19.81 -7.57 5.08
CA GLU A 110 20.61 -8.76 5.40
C GLU A 110 22.06 -8.61 4.96
N ARG A 111 22.30 -8.13 3.72
CA ARG A 111 23.65 -7.87 3.21
C ARG A 111 24.39 -6.79 3.99
N MET A 112 23.68 -5.81 4.54
CA MET A 112 24.24 -4.76 5.41
C MET A 112 24.53 -5.24 6.84
N GLY A 113 24.04 -6.43 7.22
CA GLY A 113 24.24 -7.00 8.55
C GLY A 113 23.19 -6.57 9.59
N ASP A 114 22.08 -5.96 9.17
CA ASP A 114 21.04 -5.43 10.08
C ASP A 114 20.37 -6.52 10.93
N TYR A 115 20.40 -7.78 10.46
CA TYR A 115 19.88 -8.93 11.20
C TYR A 115 20.92 -9.61 12.11
N LEU A 116 22.11 -9.02 12.26
CA LEU A 116 23.15 -9.43 13.23
C LEU A 116 23.56 -10.92 13.10
N GLY A 117 23.64 -11.41 11.85
CA GLY A 117 24.02 -12.79 11.54
C GLY A 117 22.96 -13.86 11.83
N LYS A 118 21.73 -13.46 12.20
CA LYS A 118 20.60 -14.38 12.38
C LYS A 118 20.05 -14.84 11.02
N THR A 119 19.43 -16.01 11.01
CA THR A 119 18.70 -16.51 9.83
C THR A 119 17.52 -15.60 9.52
N VAL A 120 17.49 -15.07 8.31
CA VAL A 120 16.35 -14.32 7.78
C VAL A 120 15.29 -15.29 7.27
N GLN A 121 14.05 -15.06 7.65
CA GLN A 121 12.90 -15.94 7.45
C GLN A 121 11.67 -15.13 7.03
N THR A 122 10.72 -15.76 6.34
CA THR A 122 9.45 -15.11 5.98
C THR A 122 8.72 -14.56 7.20
N VAL A 123 8.62 -15.35 8.27
CA VAL A 123 8.16 -14.88 9.58
C VAL A 123 9.35 -14.93 10.53
N PRO A 124 9.67 -13.83 11.24
CA PRO A 124 8.95 -12.56 11.26
C PRO A 124 9.45 -11.53 10.23
N HIS A 125 10.62 -11.70 9.63
CA HIS A 125 11.33 -10.60 8.94
C HIS A 125 10.59 -9.99 7.73
N ILE A 126 9.97 -10.81 6.89
CA ILE A 126 9.18 -10.30 5.75
C ILE A 126 7.87 -9.69 6.24
N THR A 127 7.19 -10.34 7.20
CA THR A 127 5.95 -9.80 7.77
C THR A 127 6.17 -8.49 8.51
N ASP A 128 7.25 -8.37 9.27
CA ASP A 128 7.62 -7.15 10.00
C ASP A 128 7.96 -6.03 9.03
N ALA A 129 8.68 -6.32 7.92
CA ALA A 129 8.95 -5.34 6.88
C ALA A 129 7.65 -4.78 6.28
N ILE A 130 6.63 -5.63 6.06
CA ILE A 130 5.32 -5.19 5.58
C ILE A 130 4.61 -4.31 6.63
N PHE A 131 4.59 -4.72 7.90
CA PHE A 131 3.96 -3.94 8.96
C PHE A 131 4.63 -2.56 9.15
N ASN A 132 5.96 -2.54 9.23
CA ASN A 132 6.74 -1.31 9.35
C ASN A 132 6.50 -0.37 8.16
N TRP A 133 6.33 -0.91 6.95
CA TRP A 133 6.01 -0.12 5.76
C TRP A 133 4.62 0.53 5.86
N ILE A 134 3.61 -0.25 6.28
CA ILE A 134 2.25 0.26 6.48
C ILE A 134 2.24 1.37 7.53
N GLU A 135 2.94 1.17 8.66
CA GLU A 135 3.07 2.18 9.71
C GLU A 135 3.76 3.46 9.23
N LYS A 136 4.83 3.34 8.43
CA LYS A 136 5.53 4.49 7.83
C LYS A 136 4.58 5.35 6.99
N VAL A 137 3.76 4.74 6.14
CA VAL A 137 2.79 5.48 5.30
C VAL A 137 1.61 6.04 6.12
N ALA A 138 1.29 5.40 7.26
CA ALA A 138 0.18 5.77 8.13
C ALA A 138 0.42 7.02 8.99
N GLN A 139 1.67 7.43 9.25
CA GLN A 139 2.03 8.38 10.32
C GLN A 139 1.28 9.72 10.34
N ILE A 140 0.83 10.23 9.19
CA ILE A 140 0.15 11.54 9.08
C ILE A 140 -1.38 11.44 8.90
N GLN A 141 -1.92 10.23 8.90
CA GLN A 141 -3.28 9.91 8.48
C GLN A 141 -4.20 9.61 9.65
N SER A 142 -5.51 9.84 9.49
CA SER A 142 -6.50 9.39 10.46
C SER A 142 -6.98 7.97 10.14
N MET A 143 -7.08 7.65 8.85
CA MET A 143 -7.56 6.38 8.31
C MET A 143 -6.65 5.93 7.15
N VAL A 144 -6.30 4.65 7.10
CA VAL A 144 -5.53 4.03 6.01
C VAL A 144 -6.35 2.89 5.42
N LEU A 145 -6.67 2.98 4.14
CA LEU A 145 -7.28 1.89 3.38
C LEU A 145 -6.17 1.00 2.84
N VAL A 146 -6.08 -0.24 3.30
CA VAL A 146 -5.12 -1.21 2.77
C VAL A 146 -5.88 -2.18 1.88
N SER A 147 -5.67 -2.12 0.57
CA SER A 147 -6.25 -3.10 -0.36
C SER A 147 -5.24 -4.19 -0.69
N LEU A 148 -5.64 -5.43 -0.45
CA LEU A 148 -4.82 -6.61 -0.73
C LEU A 148 -5.37 -7.36 -1.95
N ARG A 149 -4.55 -7.47 -2.99
CA ARG A 149 -4.86 -8.32 -4.14
C ARG A 149 -4.55 -9.77 -3.78
N MET A 150 -5.61 -10.55 -3.55
CA MET A 150 -5.54 -12.01 -3.59
C MET A 150 -5.82 -12.42 -5.04
N SER A 151 -4.85 -13.05 -5.68
CA SER A 151 -5.05 -13.76 -6.94
C SER A 151 -5.28 -15.23 -6.61
N VAL A 152 -6.31 -15.83 -7.20
CA VAL A 152 -6.32 -17.25 -7.54
C VAL A 152 -5.71 -17.39 -8.94
#